data_AF-A0A0F9MAE5-F1
#
_entry.id   AF-A0A0F9MAE5-F1
#
_cell.length_a   1.000
_cell.length_b   1.000
_cell.length_c   1.000
_cell.angle_alpha   90.00
_cell.angle_beta   90.00
_cell.angle_gamma   90.00
#
_symmetry.space_group_name_H-M   'P 1'
#
loop_
_entity.id
_entity.type
_entity.pdbx_description
1 polymer ?
#
loop_
_entity_poly.entity_id
_entity_poly.type
_entity_poly.pdbx_seq_one_letter_code
_entity_poly.pdbx_strand_id
1 'polypeptide(L)'
;MTQQHIFAQQNSPSVAGEGTSVGVRGTRDGIPFAASWKQALLFEGRCFHIDVGTLPADAVFTTVVGGGAGTRLELEQPEFGVSVPNGTALIPLDIRIGTRADVVADADNMEILLIADTTAAFAADGTTVAVTPTNMITDGGVTTVATAFSEATVDITDPVVDMILAYKTLQSSLLTSGLAVASLELHYAPDTPPILKGPCAFYGYWGGVAAASGAAAVVWAEVPEARYTV
;
A
#
# COMPACT_ATOMS: atom_id res chain seq x y z
N MET A 1 -18.48 5.65 33.02
CA MET A 1 -17.17 5.88 32.39
C MET A 1 -16.85 7.36 32.53
N THR A 2 -15.81 7.70 33.27
CA THR A 2 -15.39 9.09 33.46
C THR A 2 -14.46 9.44 32.30
N GLN A 3 -14.88 10.37 31.44
CA GLN A 3 -14.09 10.78 30.27
C GLN A 3 -13.19 11.95 30.68
N GLN A 4 -11.89 11.79 30.51
CA GLN A 4 -10.90 12.80 30.86
C GLN A 4 -10.55 13.59 29.59
N HIS A 5 -10.89 14.88 29.58
CA HIS A 5 -10.54 15.79 28.49
C HIS A 5 -9.30 16.60 28.90
N ILE A 6 -8.30 16.65 28.02
CA ILE A 6 -7.12 17.50 28.17
C ILE A 6 -7.28 18.66 27.20
N PHE A 7 -7.33 19.88 27.71
CA PHE A 7 -7.38 21.11 26.92
C PHE A 7 -5.95 21.51 26.57
N ALA A 8 -5.60 21.53 25.28
CA ALA A 8 -4.29 21.99 24.85
C ALA A 8 -4.37 23.45 24.37
N GLN A 9 -3.36 24.24 24.76
CA GLN A 9 -3.09 25.63 24.40
C GLN A 9 -3.82 26.72 25.21
N GLN A 10 -3.19 27.13 26.33
CA GLN A 10 -3.34 28.48 26.87
C GLN A 10 -2.23 29.37 26.25
N ASN A 11 -2.58 30.23 25.28
CA ASN A 11 -1.66 31.29 24.84
C ASN A 11 -1.47 32.40 25.90
N SER A 12 -2.22 32.35 27.01
CA SER A 12 -2.04 33.20 28.19
C SER A 12 -2.73 32.54 29.40
N PRO A 13 -2.18 32.66 30.63
CA PRO A 13 -2.79 32.14 31.85
C PRO A 13 -4.04 32.93 32.32
N SER A 14 -4.78 33.58 31.40
CA SER A 14 -5.99 34.33 31.74
C SER A 14 -7.22 33.44 31.68
N VAL A 15 -8.12 33.63 32.64
CA VAL A 15 -9.32 32.82 32.93
C VAL A 15 -10.48 33.09 31.95
N ALA A 16 -10.21 33.62 30.75
CA ALA A 16 -11.23 34.15 29.85
C ALA A 16 -11.80 33.13 28.85
N GLY A 17 -11.35 31.87 28.89
CA GLY A 17 -11.91 30.79 28.09
C GLY A 17 -11.39 29.43 28.53
N GLU A 18 -12.27 28.42 28.51
CA GLU A 18 -11.98 27.04 28.96
C GLU A 18 -11.12 26.23 27.96
N GLY A 19 -10.46 26.90 27.01
CA GLY A 19 -9.70 26.26 25.95
C GLY A 19 -10.60 25.54 24.93
N THR A 20 -9.97 24.86 23.97
CA THR A 20 -10.67 24.00 23.00
C THR A 20 -10.42 22.55 23.39
N SER A 21 -11.45 21.71 23.33
CA SER A 21 -11.28 20.28 23.56
C SER A 21 -10.41 19.69 22.44
N VAL A 22 -9.32 19.03 22.83
CA VAL A 22 -8.43 18.37 21.86
C VAL A 22 -8.36 16.89 22.22
N GLY A 23 -8.49 16.02 21.22
CA GLY A 23 -8.24 14.60 21.41
C GLY A 23 -6.76 14.38 21.67
N VAL A 24 -6.41 13.89 22.85
CA VAL A 24 -5.03 13.59 23.23
C VAL A 24 -4.80 12.09 23.19
N ARG A 25 -3.72 11.67 22.54
CA ARG A 25 -3.23 10.28 22.56
C ARG A 25 -1.89 10.24 23.30
N GLY A 26 -1.56 9.11 23.92
CA GLY A 26 -0.27 8.89 24.55
C GLY A 26 0.67 8.12 23.63
N THR A 27 1.96 8.47 23.63
CA THR A 27 2.99 7.56 23.11
C THR A 27 3.07 6.31 23.99
N ARG A 28 3.83 5.29 23.57
CA ARG A 28 4.09 4.10 24.39
C ARG A 28 4.68 4.45 25.78
N ASP A 29 5.41 5.54 25.88
CA ASP A 29 6.00 6.05 27.14
C ASP A 29 5.04 6.96 27.93
N GLY A 30 3.79 7.08 27.50
CA GLY A 30 2.74 7.86 28.18
C GLY A 30 2.78 9.36 27.91
N ILE A 31 3.58 9.83 26.93
CA ILE A 31 3.67 11.26 26.61
C ILE A 31 2.45 11.67 25.77
N PRO A 32 1.64 12.65 26.22
CA PRO A 32 0.50 13.12 25.47
C PRO A 32 0.95 13.86 24.20
N PHE A 33 0.32 13.55 23.07
CA PHE A 33 0.51 14.26 21.80
C PHE A 33 -0.83 14.51 21.11
N ALA A 34 -0.87 15.58 20.30
CA ALA A 34 -1.92 15.82 19.32
C ALA A 34 -1.30 15.67 17.93
N ALA A 35 -1.76 14.68 17.17
CA ALA A 35 -1.30 14.44 15.80
C ALA A 35 -2.46 13.97 14.93
N SER A 36 -2.27 14.01 13.60
CA SER A 36 -3.23 13.41 12.68
C SER A 36 -3.38 11.92 12.95
N TRP A 37 -4.49 11.32 12.56
CA TRP A 37 -4.73 9.89 12.81
C TRP A 37 -3.64 9.01 12.17
N LYS A 38 -3.13 9.37 10.98
CA LYS A 38 -2.01 8.67 10.30
C LYS A 38 -0.73 8.74 11.14
N GLN A 39 -0.38 9.94 11.63
CA GLN A 39 0.79 10.13 12.50
C GLN A 39 0.63 9.41 13.84
N ALA A 40 -0.58 9.36 14.40
CA ALA A 40 -0.85 8.60 15.61
C ALA A 40 -0.62 7.10 15.40
N LEU A 41 -1.06 6.52 14.28
CA LEU A 41 -0.79 5.12 13.95
C LEU A 41 0.71 4.86 13.75
N LEU A 42 1.42 5.80 13.11
CA LEU A 42 2.87 5.72 12.98
C LEU A 42 3.53 5.68 14.36
N PHE A 43 3.20 6.60 15.27
CA PHE A 43 3.76 6.65 16.63
C PHE A 43 3.32 5.48 17.53
N GLU A 44 2.19 4.85 17.24
CA GLU A 44 1.79 3.58 17.85
C GLU A 44 2.62 2.38 17.32
N GLY A 45 3.51 2.60 16.34
CA GLY A 45 4.32 1.56 15.70
C GLY A 45 3.47 0.64 14.84
N ARG A 46 2.44 1.16 14.18
CA ARG A 46 1.44 0.38 13.41
C ARG A 46 1.53 0.57 11.91
N CYS A 47 2.45 1.38 11.42
CA CYS A 47 2.66 1.60 9.99
C CYS A 47 3.83 0.74 9.50
N PHE A 48 3.60 0.04 8.39
CA PHE A 48 4.54 -0.88 7.79
C PHE A 48 4.76 -0.52 6.33
N HIS A 49 5.93 -0.87 5.81
CA HIS A 49 6.25 -0.71 4.40
C HIS A 49 6.88 -1.95 3.81
N ILE A 50 6.68 -2.12 2.50
CA ILE A 50 7.48 -2.97 1.62
C ILE A 50 7.87 -2.18 0.38
N ASP A 51 8.97 -2.60 -0.22
CA ASP A 51 9.44 -2.13 -1.51
C ASP A 51 9.44 -3.30 -2.49
N VAL A 52 8.99 -3.04 -3.72
CA VAL A 52 8.91 -4.00 -4.81
C VAL A 52 9.93 -3.61 -5.88
N GLY A 53 10.76 -4.57 -6.26
CA GLY A 53 12.03 -4.32 -6.94
C GLY A 53 13.20 -4.54 -5.99
N THR A 54 14.41 -4.54 -6.51
CA THR A 54 15.61 -4.81 -5.71
C THR A 54 16.78 -3.99 -6.22
N LEU A 55 17.60 -3.48 -5.31
CA LEU A 55 18.91 -2.92 -5.62
C LEU A 55 19.97 -3.98 -5.29
N PRO A 56 20.49 -4.73 -6.28
CA PRO A 56 21.53 -5.72 -6.05
C PRO A 56 22.86 -5.03 -5.73
N ALA A 57 23.86 -5.81 -5.34
CA ALA A 57 25.18 -5.32 -4.95
C ALA A 57 25.94 -4.58 -6.09
N ASP A 58 25.50 -4.73 -7.34
CA ASP A 58 25.99 -4.02 -8.51
C ASP A 58 25.41 -2.61 -8.68
N ALA A 59 24.54 -2.19 -7.75
CA ALA A 59 23.96 -0.85 -7.64
C ALA A 59 23.07 -0.41 -8.82
N VAL A 60 22.54 -1.36 -9.60
CA VAL A 60 21.52 -1.08 -10.62
C VAL A 60 20.15 -1.49 -10.09
N PHE A 61 19.21 -0.56 -9.97
CA PHE A 61 17.86 -0.91 -9.50
C PHE A 61 17.16 -1.82 -10.52
N THR A 62 16.79 -3.01 -10.09
CA THR A 62 16.08 -4.02 -10.88
C THR A 62 14.59 -3.93 -10.59
N THR A 63 13.84 -3.59 -11.64
CA THR A 63 12.37 -3.59 -11.67
C THR A 63 11.82 -5.00 -11.86
N VAL A 64 10.61 -5.24 -11.40
CA VAL A 64 9.85 -6.49 -11.59
C VAL A 64 9.06 -6.40 -12.90
N VAL A 65 9.09 -7.47 -13.70
CA VAL A 65 8.25 -7.59 -14.91
C VAL A 65 6.83 -7.93 -14.47
N GLY A 66 5.82 -7.33 -15.10
CA GLY A 66 4.42 -7.62 -14.79
C GLY A 66 4.05 -9.09 -14.96
N GLY A 67 2.95 -9.52 -14.34
CA GLY A 67 2.31 -10.80 -14.57
C GLY A 67 2.00 -11.03 -16.06
N GLY A 68 1.87 -12.28 -16.50
CA GLY A 68 1.66 -12.60 -17.91
C GLY A 68 2.80 -12.10 -18.80
N ALA A 69 4.04 -12.18 -18.29
CA ALA A 69 5.24 -11.62 -18.92
C ALA A 69 5.16 -10.10 -19.18
N GLY A 70 4.35 -9.38 -18.41
CA GLY A 70 4.15 -7.94 -18.47
C GLY A 70 3.30 -7.48 -19.65
N THR A 71 2.70 -8.41 -20.41
CA THR A 71 1.95 -8.13 -21.64
C THR A 71 0.44 -7.95 -21.44
N ARG A 72 -0.01 -8.00 -20.18
CA ARG A 72 -1.40 -7.78 -19.75
C ARG A 72 -1.45 -7.69 -18.23
N LEU A 73 -2.57 -7.23 -17.70
CA LEU A 73 -2.90 -7.48 -16.29
C LEU A 73 -3.38 -8.93 -16.15
N GLU A 74 -2.68 -9.73 -15.35
CA GLU A 74 -3.03 -11.12 -15.08
C GLU A 74 -3.38 -11.29 -13.60
N LEU A 75 -4.63 -11.67 -13.31
CA LEU A 75 -5.16 -11.67 -11.95
C LEU A 75 -4.45 -12.69 -11.04
N GLU A 76 -4.07 -13.84 -11.62
CA GLU A 76 -3.32 -14.94 -10.99
C GLU A 76 -1.82 -14.63 -10.82
N GLN A 77 -1.31 -13.52 -11.37
CA GLN A 77 0.10 -13.14 -11.28
C GLN A 77 0.29 -11.67 -10.85
N PRO A 78 -0.16 -11.28 -9.64
CA PRO A 78 0.11 -9.94 -9.10
C PRO A 78 1.61 -9.69 -8.89
N GLU A 79 2.07 -8.46 -9.08
CA GLU A 79 3.47 -8.13 -8.81
C GLU A 79 3.73 -7.79 -7.34
N PHE A 80 2.69 -7.57 -6.55
CA PHE A 80 2.79 -7.65 -5.09
C PHE A 80 1.45 -7.93 -4.45
N GLY A 81 1.51 -8.47 -3.24
CA GLY A 81 0.35 -8.62 -2.38
C GLY A 81 0.72 -8.44 -0.92
N VAL A 82 -0.21 -7.88 -0.16
CA VAL A 82 -0.15 -7.82 1.31
C VAL A 82 -1.45 -8.37 1.85
N SER A 83 -1.38 -9.32 2.77
CA SER A 83 -2.57 -9.88 3.43
C SER A 83 -2.45 -9.83 4.93
N VAL A 84 -3.60 -9.69 5.59
CA VAL A 84 -3.71 -9.80 7.05
C VAL A 84 -4.62 -10.96 7.44
N PRO A 85 -4.30 -11.66 8.53
CA PRO A 85 -5.15 -12.73 9.05
C PRO A 85 -6.38 -12.16 9.75
N ASN A 86 -7.30 -13.05 10.13
CA ASN A 86 -8.45 -12.73 10.97
C ASN A 86 -8.04 -12.01 12.27
N GLY A 87 -8.87 -11.05 12.73
CA GLY A 87 -8.64 -10.27 13.94
C GLY A 87 -7.78 -9.01 13.75
N THR A 88 -7.25 -8.78 12.55
CA THR A 88 -6.52 -7.57 12.18
C THR A 88 -7.20 -6.88 11.00
N ALA A 89 -7.25 -5.56 11.03
CA ALA A 89 -7.65 -4.73 9.92
C ALA A 89 -6.44 -4.02 9.31
N LEU A 90 -6.44 -3.94 7.99
CA LEU A 90 -5.43 -3.29 7.16
C LEU A 90 -6.00 -1.98 6.60
N ILE A 91 -5.19 -0.92 6.65
CA ILE A 91 -5.53 0.39 6.10
C ILE A 91 -4.45 0.79 5.10
N PRO A 92 -4.73 0.79 3.80
CA PRO A 92 -3.79 1.28 2.79
C PRO A 92 -3.55 2.79 2.96
N LEU A 93 -2.30 3.27 3.00
CA LEU A 93 -1.98 4.67 3.33
C LEU A 93 -1.34 5.47 2.19
N ASP A 94 -0.24 4.96 1.63
CA ASP A 94 0.53 5.57 0.55
C ASP A 94 1.09 4.42 -0.29
N ILE A 95 0.63 4.31 -1.54
CA ILE A 95 1.09 3.31 -2.48
C ILE A 95 1.55 4.04 -3.73
N ARG A 96 2.79 3.81 -4.13
CA ARG A 96 3.39 4.38 -5.33
C ARG A 96 3.81 3.26 -6.24
N ILE A 97 3.39 3.31 -7.48
CA ILE A 97 3.76 2.36 -8.51
C ILE A 97 4.28 3.15 -9.70
N GLY A 98 5.49 2.82 -10.15
CA GLY A 98 6.05 3.33 -11.40
C GLY A 98 6.31 2.17 -12.34
N THR A 99 5.83 2.26 -13.58
CA THR A 99 6.06 1.25 -14.60
C THR A 99 6.45 1.89 -15.93
N ARG A 100 7.17 1.12 -16.75
CA ARG A 100 7.58 1.50 -18.10
C ARG A 100 7.44 0.32 -19.04
N ALA A 101 7.13 0.62 -20.30
CA ALA A 101 7.08 -0.36 -21.38
C ALA A 101 7.52 0.29 -22.69
N ASP A 102 8.01 -0.53 -23.62
CA ASP A 102 8.24 -0.11 -25.00
C ASP A 102 6.90 0.12 -25.71
N VAL A 103 6.85 1.12 -26.59
CA VAL A 103 5.72 1.34 -27.49
C VAL A 103 6.05 0.68 -28.82
N VAL A 104 5.32 -0.39 -29.13
CA VAL A 104 5.54 -1.24 -30.32
C VAL A 104 4.52 -0.97 -31.42
N ALA A 105 3.37 -0.41 -31.09
CA ALA A 105 2.32 -0.03 -32.04
C ALA A 105 1.54 1.22 -31.61
N ASP A 106 0.81 1.79 -32.58
CA ASP A 106 -0.20 2.79 -32.28
C ASP A 106 -1.27 2.19 -31.38
N ALA A 107 -1.77 3.00 -30.43
CA ALA A 107 -2.80 2.60 -29.48
C ALA A 107 -2.40 1.51 -28.48
N ASP A 108 -1.09 1.28 -28.29
CA ASP A 108 -0.59 0.44 -27.19
C ASP A 108 -1.03 0.98 -25.84
N ASN A 109 -1.57 0.08 -25.01
CA ASN A 109 -2.02 0.40 -23.68
C ASN A 109 -1.00 -0.05 -22.64
N MET A 110 -0.93 0.70 -21.55
CA MET A 110 -0.22 0.36 -20.33
C MET A 110 -1.10 0.71 -19.14
N GLU A 111 -1.14 -0.16 -18.15
CA GLU A 111 -2.11 -0.12 -17.08
C GLU A 111 -1.46 -0.42 -15.73
N ILE A 112 -1.98 0.21 -14.68
CA ILE A 112 -1.71 -0.11 -13.28
C ILE A 112 -3.06 -0.27 -12.60
N LEU A 113 -3.22 -1.35 -11.83
CA LEU A 113 -4.44 -1.63 -11.07
C LEU A 113 -4.08 -1.98 -9.63
N LEU A 114 -4.81 -1.39 -8.69
CA LEU A 114 -4.81 -1.73 -7.27
C LEU A 114 -6.17 -2.26 -6.89
N ILE A 115 -6.22 -3.47 -6.33
CA ILE A 115 -7.47 -4.09 -5.84
C ILE A 115 -7.34 -4.52 -4.39
N ALA A 116 -8.48 -4.76 -3.75
CA ALA A 116 -8.57 -5.51 -2.52
C ALA A 116 -9.50 -6.72 -2.69
N ASP A 117 -9.09 -7.84 -2.12
CA ASP A 117 -9.91 -9.01 -1.81
C ASP A 117 -10.27 -8.94 -0.32
N THR A 118 -11.55 -8.77 -0.05
CA THR A 118 -12.11 -8.63 1.31
C THR A 118 -12.67 -9.94 1.86
N THR A 119 -12.62 -11.00 1.06
CA THR A 119 -13.17 -12.32 1.41
C THR A 119 -12.12 -13.30 1.88
N ALA A 120 -10.86 -13.13 1.46
CA ALA A 120 -9.77 -14.04 1.79
C ALA A 120 -8.42 -13.31 1.97
N ALA A 121 -7.55 -13.90 2.80
CA ALA A 121 -6.12 -13.61 2.75
C ALA A 121 -5.52 -14.19 1.46
N PHE A 122 -4.39 -13.65 0.99
CA PHE A 122 -3.84 -14.12 -0.27
C PHE A 122 -3.44 -15.60 -0.18
N ALA A 123 -3.69 -16.33 -1.25
CA ALA A 123 -3.35 -17.73 -1.33
C ALA A 123 -1.83 -17.87 -1.43
N ALA A 124 -1.24 -18.63 -0.50
CA ALA A 124 0.20 -18.93 -0.50
C ALA A 124 0.51 -20.14 -1.40
N ASP A 125 -0.24 -20.28 -2.49
CA ASP A 125 0.03 -21.23 -3.57
C ASP A 125 0.84 -20.54 -4.69
N GLY A 126 1.28 -21.31 -5.68
CA GLY A 126 2.15 -20.81 -6.75
C GLY A 126 3.59 -20.53 -6.29
N THR A 127 4.26 -19.62 -6.99
CA THR A 127 5.64 -19.19 -6.70
C THR A 127 5.66 -17.67 -6.63
N THR A 128 6.02 -17.16 -5.45
CA THR A 128 6.15 -15.73 -5.17
C THR A 128 7.49 -15.46 -4.47
N VAL A 129 7.98 -14.23 -4.54
CA VAL A 129 9.14 -13.79 -3.75
C VAL A 129 8.65 -13.21 -2.44
N ALA A 130 8.83 -13.93 -1.34
CA ALA A 130 8.44 -13.45 -0.01
C ALA A 130 9.21 -12.17 0.36
N VAL A 131 8.48 -11.14 0.79
CA VAL A 131 9.05 -9.86 1.26
C VAL A 131 8.73 -9.70 2.72
N THR A 132 9.70 -9.21 3.51
CA THR A 132 9.49 -8.95 4.93
C THR A 132 9.02 -7.50 5.14
N PRO A 133 7.78 -7.27 5.61
CA PRO A 133 7.35 -5.92 5.99
C PRO A 133 8.26 -5.32 7.05
N THR A 134 8.65 -4.07 6.84
CA THR A 134 9.44 -3.31 7.80
C THR A 134 8.56 -2.30 8.51
N ASN A 135 8.64 -2.24 9.84
CA ASN A 135 7.95 -1.21 10.60
C ASN A 135 8.61 0.14 10.34
N MET A 136 7.80 1.17 10.07
CA MET A 136 8.31 2.53 9.84
C MET A 136 8.89 3.19 11.11
N ILE A 137 8.65 2.59 12.28
CA ILE A 137 9.47 2.79 13.48
C ILE A 137 10.52 1.68 13.52
N THR A 138 11.75 2.04 13.17
CA THR A 138 12.87 1.11 13.03
C THR A 138 13.37 0.51 14.34
N ASP A 139 13.03 1.10 15.49
CA ASP A 139 13.33 0.59 16.83
C ASP A 139 12.11 0.72 17.76
N GLY A 140 11.60 -0.40 18.27
CA GLY A 140 10.47 -0.44 19.22
C GLY A 140 9.07 -0.51 18.60
N GLY A 141 8.96 -0.68 17.28
CA GLY A 141 7.69 -0.90 16.58
C GLY A 141 7.01 -2.23 16.93
N VAL A 142 5.71 -2.32 16.62
CA VAL A 142 4.95 -3.58 16.76
C VAL A 142 5.36 -4.52 15.62
N THR A 143 5.40 -5.83 15.88
CA THR A 143 5.61 -6.83 14.83
C THR A 143 4.38 -6.88 13.91
N THR A 144 4.62 -6.87 12.60
CA THR A 144 3.58 -7.11 11.60
C THR A 144 2.94 -8.48 11.81
N VAL A 145 1.62 -8.57 11.64
CA VAL A 145 0.95 -9.87 11.43
C VAL A 145 0.64 -10.11 9.97
N ALA A 146 0.81 -9.09 9.12
CA ALA A 146 0.66 -9.24 7.69
C ALA A 146 1.78 -10.09 7.10
N THR A 147 1.42 -10.86 6.08
CA THR A 147 2.36 -11.46 5.14
C THR A 147 2.39 -10.60 3.88
N ALA A 148 3.53 -10.59 3.19
CA ALA A 148 3.70 -9.87 1.95
C ALA A 148 4.58 -10.64 0.98
N PHE A 149 4.37 -10.40 -0.31
CA PHE A 149 5.24 -10.89 -1.38
C PHE A 149 5.41 -9.82 -2.45
N SER A 150 6.46 -9.97 -3.24
CA SER A 150 6.67 -9.36 -4.54
C SER A 150 6.71 -10.45 -5.60
N GLU A 151 6.28 -10.12 -6.81
CA GLU A 151 6.41 -10.93 -8.02
C GLU A 151 5.87 -12.35 -7.87
N ALA A 152 4.61 -12.57 -8.24
CA ALA A 152 4.11 -13.91 -8.52
C ALA A 152 4.62 -14.36 -9.90
N THR A 153 5.55 -15.31 -9.93
CA THR A 153 6.13 -15.86 -11.17
C THR A 153 5.39 -17.09 -11.70
N VAL A 154 4.46 -17.62 -10.90
CA VAL A 154 3.56 -18.74 -11.23
C VAL A 154 2.20 -18.41 -10.64
N ASP A 155 1.15 -18.84 -11.33
CA ASP A 155 -0.26 -18.61 -10.97
C ASP A 155 -0.53 -18.98 -9.50
N ILE A 156 -1.10 -18.01 -8.79
CA ILE A 156 -1.73 -18.18 -7.48
C ILE A 156 -3.24 -18.38 -7.67
N THR A 157 -3.95 -18.90 -6.68
CA THR A 157 -5.42 -18.91 -6.73
C THR A 157 -5.96 -17.51 -6.96
N ASP A 158 -6.83 -17.35 -7.97
CA ASP A 158 -7.45 -16.07 -8.37
C ASP A 158 -7.91 -15.23 -7.17
N PRO A 159 -7.31 -14.05 -6.97
CA PRO A 159 -7.86 -13.05 -6.09
C PRO A 159 -9.27 -12.62 -6.52
N VAL A 160 -10.16 -12.40 -5.55
CA VAL A 160 -11.48 -11.82 -5.83
C VAL A 160 -11.35 -10.29 -5.89
N VAL A 161 -11.78 -9.69 -7.00
CA VAL A 161 -11.83 -8.23 -7.16
C VAL A 161 -13.07 -7.68 -6.46
N ASP A 162 -13.03 -7.56 -5.14
CA ASP A 162 -14.14 -6.97 -4.36
C ASP A 162 -14.17 -5.44 -4.46
N MET A 163 -12.97 -4.83 -4.47
CA MET A 163 -12.82 -3.39 -4.49
C MET A 163 -11.64 -2.98 -5.38
N ILE A 164 -11.90 -2.07 -6.31
CA ILE A 164 -10.83 -1.37 -7.04
C ILE A 164 -10.45 -0.14 -6.20
N LEU A 165 -9.21 -0.14 -5.68
CA LEU A 165 -8.68 0.96 -4.87
C LEU A 165 -8.22 2.12 -5.75
N ALA A 166 -7.54 1.80 -6.85
CA ALA A 166 -7.14 2.75 -7.88
C ALA A 166 -6.84 2.04 -9.19
N TYR A 167 -6.98 2.77 -10.28
CA TYR A 167 -6.66 2.31 -11.62
C TYR A 167 -6.09 3.47 -12.42
N LYS A 168 -5.05 3.21 -13.21
CA LYS A 168 -4.50 4.18 -14.14
C LYS A 168 -4.14 3.49 -15.44
N THR A 169 -4.43 4.16 -16.55
CA THR A 169 -4.09 3.68 -17.89
C THR A 169 -3.45 4.81 -18.69
N LEU A 170 -2.61 4.42 -19.64
CA LEU A 170 -2.03 5.28 -20.66
C LEU A 170 -2.14 4.54 -21.99
N GLN A 171 -2.64 5.25 -23.00
CA GLN A 171 -2.62 4.80 -24.37
C GLN A 171 -1.60 5.64 -25.15
N SER A 172 -0.60 5.01 -25.74
CA SER A 172 0.40 5.69 -26.55
C SER A 172 -0.03 5.83 -28.01
N SER A 173 0.54 6.84 -28.67
CA SER A 173 0.56 6.94 -30.13
C SER A 173 1.99 6.78 -30.60
N LEU A 174 2.19 5.98 -31.65
CA LEU A 174 3.49 5.68 -32.21
C LEU A 174 3.99 6.91 -32.98
N LEU A 175 5.13 7.45 -32.57
CA LEU A 175 5.85 8.43 -33.38
C LEU A 175 6.39 7.71 -34.61
N THR A 176 6.19 8.28 -35.79
CA THR A 176 6.51 7.70 -37.12
C THR A 176 8.01 7.40 -37.34
N SER A 177 8.89 7.64 -36.36
CA SER A 177 10.26 7.11 -36.33
C SER A 177 10.82 7.01 -34.90
N GLY A 178 11.23 5.80 -34.49
CA GLY A 178 12.03 5.54 -33.28
C GLY A 178 11.40 4.56 -32.30
N LEU A 179 12.23 3.92 -31.45
CA LEU A 179 11.75 3.22 -30.25
C LEU A 179 11.28 4.29 -29.26
N ALA A 180 10.00 4.29 -28.92
CA ALA A 180 9.46 5.12 -27.87
C ALA A 180 9.25 4.27 -26.61
N VAL A 181 9.63 4.81 -25.45
CA VAL A 181 9.35 4.19 -24.15
C VAL A 181 8.28 5.03 -23.48
N ALA A 182 7.21 4.38 -23.04
CA ALA A 182 6.16 5.01 -22.25
C ALA A 182 6.40 4.73 -20.76
N SER A 183 6.06 5.71 -19.92
CA SER A 183 6.11 5.59 -18.46
C SER A 183 4.75 5.92 -17.85
N LEU A 184 4.36 5.17 -16.83
CA LEU A 184 3.12 5.38 -16.10
C LEU A 184 3.40 5.32 -14.60
N GLU A 185 2.87 6.30 -13.86
CA GLU A 185 3.01 6.38 -12.42
C GLU A 185 1.65 6.49 -11.75
N LEU A 186 1.36 5.64 -10.76
CA LEU A 186 0.19 5.73 -9.90
C LEU A 186 0.64 6.10 -8.49
N HIS A 187 0.00 7.11 -7.90
CA HIS A 187 0.15 7.47 -6.49
C HIS A 187 -1.23 7.42 -5.83
N TYR A 188 -1.40 6.45 -4.94
CA TYR A 188 -2.60 6.25 -4.15
C TYR A 188 -2.33 6.65 -2.70
N ALA A 189 -2.85 7.81 -2.30
CA ALA A 189 -2.74 8.34 -0.94
C ALA A 189 -4.06 8.96 -0.51
N PRO A 190 -5.11 8.15 -0.27
CA PRO A 190 -6.43 8.66 0.06
C PRO A 190 -6.42 9.42 1.38
N ASP A 191 -7.20 10.50 1.46
CA ASP A 191 -7.45 11.20 2.73
C ASP A 191 -8.27 10.31 3.69
N THR A 192 -9.22 9.55 3.12
CA THR A 192 -10.11 8.61 3.80
C THR A 192 -9.96 7.21 3.18
N PRO A 193 -8.93 6.43 3.58
CA PRO A 193 -8.75 5.08 3.06
C PRO A 193 -9.86 4.13 3.52
N PRO A 194 -10.15 3.08 2.73
CA PRO A 194 -10.96 1.97 3.21
C PRO A 194 -10.25 1.22 4.34
N ILE A 195 -11.03 0.59 5.21
CA ILE A 195 -10.56 -0.29 6.27
C ILE A 195 -10.89 -1.72 5.84
N LEU A 196 -9.87 -2.51 5.53
CA LEU A 196 -10.01 -3.89 5.09
C LEU A 196 -9.91 -4.80 6.32
N LYS A 197 -10.98 -5.51 6.67
CA LYS A 197 -11.03 -6.37 7.86
C LYS A 197 -10.59 -7.78 7.48
N GLY A 198 -9.62 -8.35 8.19
CA GLY A 198 -9.07 -9.67 7.92
C GLY A 198 -10.07 -10.82 8.16
N PRO A 199 -9.92 -11.97 7.47
CA PRO A 199 -8.90 -12.25 6.46
C PRO A 199 -9.17 -11.48 5.16
N CYS A 200 -8.16 -10.72 4.70
CA CYS A 200 -8.25 -9.92 3.49
C CYS A 200 -6.84 -9.71 2.90
N ALA A 201 -6.79 -9.30 1.64
CA ALA A 201 -5.57 -8.96 0.93
C ALA A 201 -5.78 -7.75 0.02
N PHE A 202 -4.70 -7.04 -0.30
CA PHE A 202 -4.69 -6.12 -1.43
C PHE A 202 -3.50 -6.43 -2.33
N TYR A 203 -3.69 -6.17 -3.62
CA TYR A 203 -2.77 -6.56 -4.68
C TYR A 203 -2.50 -5.38 -5.62
N GLY A 204 -1.28 -5.37 -6.17
CA GLY A 204 -0.91 -4.48 -7.26
C GLY A 204 -0.61 -5.24 -8.52
N TYR A 205 -1.09 -4.68 -9.62
CA TYR A 205 -0.93 -5.17 -10.98
C TYR A 205 -0.36 -4.08 -11.88
N TRP A 206 0.52 -4.42 -12.80
CA TRP A 206 0.87 -3.60 -13.95
C TRP A 206 1.16 -4.43 -15.19
N GLY A 207 0.80 -3.87 -16.34
CA GLY A 207 0.98 -4.55 -17.62
C GLY A 207 0.87 -3.57 -18.77
N GLY A 208 1.24 -3.99 -19.96
CA GLY A 208 1.00 -3.24 -21.19
C GLY A 208 0.99 -4.15 -22.40
N VAL A 209 0.89 -3.61 -23.61
CA VAL A 209 0.97 -4.47 -24.83
C VAL A 209 2.37 -5.06 -25.00
N ALA A 210 3.40 -4.26 -24.76
CA ALA A 210 4.76 -4.75 -24.56
C ALA A 210 5.01 -5.05 -23.09
N ALA A 211 6.03 -5.88 -22.81
CA ALA A 211 6.39 -6.28 -21.46
C ALA A 211 6.68 -5.06 -20.56
N ALA A 212 5.75 -4.77 -19.65
CA ALA A 212 5.88 -3.71 -18.69
C ALA A 212 6.77 -4.14 -17.51
N SER A 213 7.66 -3.25 -17.10
CA SER A 213 8.54 -3.44 -15.93
C SER A 213 8.36 -2.28 -14.97
N GLY A 214 8.22 -2.59 -13.68
CA GLY A 214 7.87 -1.60 -12.67
C GLY A 214 8.46 -1.85 -11.29
N ALA A 215 8.17 -0.92 -10.41
CA ALA A 215 8.55 -0.93 -9.01
C ALA A 215 7.45 -0.28 -8.18
N ALA A 216 7.38 -0.65 -6.91
CA ALA A 216 6.40 -0.07 -6.00
C ALA A 216 6.96 0.18 -4.61
N ALA A 217 6.44 1.21 -3.95
CA ALA A 217 6.59 1.43 -2.53
C ALA A 217 5.19 1.39 -1.91
N VAL A 218 5.00 0.54 -0.91
CA VAL A 218 3.68 0.22 -0.38
C VAL A 218 3.68 0.46 1.11
N VAL A 219 2.83 1.36 1.59
CA VAL A 219 2.66 1.70 3.01
C VAL A 219 1.23 1.42 3.45
N TRP A 220 1.08 0.69 4.54
CA TRP A 220 -0.20 0.43 5.20
C TRP A 220 -0.09 0.55 6.72
N ALA A 221 -1.24 0.57 7.39
CA ALA A 221 -1.31 0.41 8.84
C ALA A 221 -2.08 -0.84 9.25
N GLU A 222 -1.67 -1.42 10.39
CA GLU A 222 -2.34 -2.57 11.02
C GLU A 222 -2.93 -2.22 12.38
N VAL A 223 -4.19 -2.58 12.55
CA VAL A 223 -5.00 -2.22 13.70
C VAL A 223 -5.88 -3.39 14.08
N PRO A 224 -6.08 -3.68 15.39
CA PRO A 224 -7.00 -4.74 15.79
C PRO A 224 -8.38 -4.47 15.21
N GLU A 225 -8.99 -5.49 14.61
CA GLU A 225 -10.28 -5.37 13.94
C GLU A 225 -11.38 -4.84 14.88
N ALA A 226 -11.29 -5.21 16.17
CA ALA A 226 -12.18 -4.77 17.23
C ALA A 226 -12.22 -3.24 17.45
N ARG A 227 -11.28 -2.48 16.86
CA ARG A 227 -11.33 -1.00 16.87
C ARG A 227 -12.46 -0.43 16.01
N TYR A 228 -13.03 -1.22 15.08
CA TYR A 228 -14.01 -0.77 14.09
C TYR A 228 -15.36 -1.49 14.15
N THR A 229 -15.68 -2.10 15.29
CA THR A 229 -17.04 -2.59 15.55
C THR A 229 -17.97 -1.39 15.78
N VAL A 230 -18.93 -1.22 14.87
CA VAL A 230 -20.08 -0.31 15.03
C VAL A 230 -21.24 -1.10 15.65
#